data_AF-D8M575-F1
#
_entry.id   AF-D8M575-F1
#
_cell.length_a   1.000
_cell.length_b   1.000
_cell.length_c   1.000
_cell.angle_alpha   90.00
_cell.angle_beta   90.00
_cell.angle_gamma   90.00
#
_symmetry.space_group_name_H-M   'P 1'
#
loop_
_entity.id
_entity.type
_entity.pdbx_description
1 polymer ?
#
loop_
_entity_poly.entity_id
_entity_poly.type
_entity_poly.pdbx_seq_one_letter_code
_entity_poly.pdbx_strand_id
1 'polypeptide(L)'
;MVHRTESLPLFDERFINYGFNKVQWIENLRYFGYEFYVLSHAYAVDIPHSLSGYAMEYRNEFKSKSVDMLGLYRRFLVSMRASHKDESRQLLCLRSDKGISKFTHL
;
A
#
# COMPACT_ATOMS: atom_id res chain seq x y z
N MET A 1 0.21 11.75 -9.87
CA MET A 1 -0.87 10.82 -10.27
C MET A 1 -0.30 9.77 -11.20
N VAL A 2 -0.84 8.54 -11.21
CA VAL A 2 -0.36 7.48 -12.11
C VAL A 2 -0.93 7.67 -13.52
N HIS A 3 -0.13 7.42 -14.55
CA HIS A 3 -0.57 7.48 -15.95
C HIS A 3 -1.44 6.26 -16.29
N ARG A 4 -2.57 6.47 -16.98
CA ARG A 4 -3.48 5.38 -17.39
C ARG A 4 -2.92 4.69 -18.63
N THR A 5 -2.61 3.40 -18.51
CA THR A 5 -2.16 2.54 -19.61
C THR A 5 -2.98 1.25 -19.62
N GLU A 6 -2.91 0.47 -20.70
CA GLU A 6 -3.52 -0.87 -20.75
C GLU A 6 -2.86 -1.86 -19.77
N SER A 7 -1.60 -1.62 -19.43
CA SER A 7 -0.83 -2.40 -18.45
C SER A 7 -1.02 -1.94 -16.99
N LEU A 8 -1.81 -0.90 -16.74
CA LEU A 8 -2.07 -0.42 -15.39
C LEU A 8 -2.90 -1.48 -14.64
N PRO A 9 -2.42 -2.03 -13.50
CA PRO A 9 -3.20 -3.00 -12.74
C PRO A 9 -4.54 -2.40 -12.33
N LEU A 10 -5.57 -3.23 -12.21
CA LEU A 10 -6.87 -2.77 -11.71
C LEU A 10 -6.82 -2.53 -10.21
N PHE A 11 -7.64 -1.59 -9.75
CA PHE A 11 -7.87 -1.36 -8.33
C PHE A 11 -8.70 -2.51 -7.75
N ASP A 12 -8.28 -3.09 -6.61
CA ASP A 12 -9.04 -4.13 -5.93
C ASP A 12 -10.18 -3.52 -5.08
N GLU A 13 -11.39 -3.56 -5.64
CA GLU A 13 -12.59 -2.96 -5.05
C GLU A 13 -13.06 -3.61 -3.74
N ARG A 14 -12.48 -4.76 -3.34
CA ARG A 14 -12.76 -5.39 -2.05
C ARG A 14 -12.23 -4.55 -0.88
N PHE A 15 -11.24 -3.70 -1.12
CA PHE A 15 -10.71 -2.78 -0.12
C PHE A 15 -11.56 -1.52 -0.05
N ILE A 16 -12.54 -1.56 0.84
CA ILE A 16 -13.50 -0.48 1.06
C ILE A 16 -13.05 0.49 2.17
N ASN A 17 -13.77 1.61 2.29
CA ASN A 17 -13.61 2.61 3.35
C ASN A 17 -12.21 3.25 3.38
N TYR A 18 -11.63 3.41 4.57
CA TYR A 18 -10.46 4.24 4.80
C TYR A 18 -9.20 3.40 5.07
N GLY A 19 -8.06 3.81 4.51
CA GLY A 19 -6.74 3.28 4.83
C GLY A 19 -6.26 2.23 3.84
N PHE A 20 -6.77 0.99 3.95
CA PHE A 20 -6.23 -0.13 3.16
C PHE A 20 -6.52 -0.06 1.66
N ASN A 21 -7.55 0.68 1.26
CA ASN A 21 -7.83 1.01 -0.13
C ASN A 21 -6.64 1.72 -0.81
N LYS A 22 -5.95 2.61 -0.08
CA LYS A 22 -4.74 3.30 -0.56
C LYS A 22 -3.50 2.42 -0.40
N VAL A 23 -3.37 1.73 0.74
CA VAL A 23 -2.20 0.89 1.05
C VAL A 23 -2.03 -0.22 0.02
N GLN A 24 -3.10 -0.97 -0.27
CA GLN A 24 -3.05 -2.03 -1.28
C GLN A 24 -2.64 -1.51 -2.65
N TRP A 25 -3.14 -0.32 -3.02
CA TRP A 25 -2.91 0.25 -4.35
C TRP A 25 -1.45 0.64 -4.54
N ILE A 26 -0.88 1.32 -3.54
CA ILE A 26 0.55 1.67 -3.53
C ILE A 26 1.41 0.41 -3.54
N GLU A 27 1.06 -0.60 -2.75
CA GLU A 27 1.80 -1.86 -2.69
C GLU A 27 1.76 -2.61 -4.03
N ASN A 28 0.61 -2.63 -4.71
CA ASN A 28 0.46 -3.27 -6.02
C ASN A 28 1.33 -2.59 -7.08
N LEU A 29 1.29 -1.25 -7.15
CA LEU A 29 2.13 -0.47 -8.06
C LEU A 29 3.63 -0.67 -7.75
N ARG A 30 4.01 -0.65 -6.46
CA ARG A 30 5.39 -0.93 -6.03
C ARG A 30 5.84 -2.31 -6.50
N TYR A 31 5.01 -3.33 -6.31
CA TYR A 31 5.32 -4.72 -6.66
C TYR A 31 5.51 -4.91 -8.17
N PHE A 32 4.75 -4.19 -9.00
CA PHE A 32 4.90 -4.16 -10.46
C PHE A 32 5.95 -3.17 -10.98
N GLY A 33 6.88 -2.73 -10.12
CA GLY A 33 8.04 -1.94 -10.55
C GLY A 33 7.74 -0.50 -10.94
N TYR A 34 6.57 0.03 -10.60
CA TYR A 34 6.27 1.45 -10.82
C TYR A 34 7.20 2.35 -10.01
N GLU A 35 7.51 3.50 -10.58
CA GLU A 35 8.38 4.50 -9.97
C GLU A 35 7.58 5.62 -9.35
N PHE A 36 8.03 6.04 -8.16
CA PHE A 36 7.40 7.10 -7.40
C PHE A 36 8.31 8.32 -7.41
N TYR A 37 7.76 9.42 -7.92
CA TYR A 37 8.46 10.70 -8.01
C TYR A 37 7.76 11.73 -7.12
N VAL A 38 8.56 12.50 -6.38
CA VAL A 38 8.09 13.71 -5.71
C VAL A 38 8.32 14.89 -6.66
N LEU A 39 7.25 15.61 -7.00
CA LEU A 39 7.36 16.78 -7.87
C LEU A 39 8.01 17.93 -7.09
N SER A 40 9.20 18.34 -7.51
CA SER A 40 9.97 19.41 -6.86
C SER A 40 9.53 20.83 -7.24
N HIS A 41 8.86 20.98 -8.38
CA HIS A 41 8.42 22.27 -8.95
C HIS A 41 6.90 22.36 -9.10
N ALA A 42 6.16 21.71 -8.22
CA ALA A 42 4.70 21.79 -8.16
C ALA A 42 4.25 21.62 -6.70
N TYR A 43 3.09 22.18 -6.35
CA TYR A 43 2.49 22.02 -5.03
C TYR A 43 1.01 21.65 -5.15
N ALA A 44 0.55 20.90 -4.16
CA ALA A 44 -0.86 20.66 -3.89
C ALA A 44 -1.10 20.99 -2.41
N VAL A 45 -2.26 21.56 -2.09
CA VAL A 45 -2.63 21.91 -0.72
C VAL A 45 -3.70 20.93 -0.25
N ASP A 46 -3.42 20.23 0.85
CA ASP A 46 -4.43 19.48 1.59
C ASP A 46 -4.95 20.36 2.72
N ILE A 47 -6.23 20.72 2.68
CA ILE A 47 -6.85 21.60 3.67
C ILE A 47 -7.34 20.73 4.83
N PRO A 48 -6.91 20.99 6.08
CA PRO A 48 -7.40 20.25 7.22
C PRO A 48 -8.93 20.26 7.29
N HIS A 49 -9.52 19.07 7.41
CA HIS A 49 -10.95 18.88 7.55
C HIS A 49 -11.25 17.94 8.72
N SER A 50 -12.49 17.97 9.23
CA SER A 50 -12.93 17.04 10.26
C SER A 50 -12.82 15.60 9.77
N LEU A 51 -12.48 14.67 10.66
CA LEU A 51 -12.42 13.26 10.31
C LEU A 51 -13.79 12.77 9.85
N SER A 52 -13.80 12.00 8.76
CA SER A 52 -14.99 11.25 8.38
C SER A 52 -15.26 10.12 9.38
N GLY A 53 -16.49 9.60 9.40
CA GLY A 53 -16.85 8.42 10.20
C GLY A 53 -15.90 7.24 9.93
N TYR A 54 -15.60 6.97 8.65
CA TYR A 54 -14.64 5.92 8.26
C TYR A 54 -13.22 6.16 8.77
N ALA A 55 -12.75 7.42 8.80
CA ALA A 55 -11.43 7.73 9.33
C ALA A 55 -11.38 7.60 10.86
N MET A 56 -12.48 7.92 11.55
CA MET A 56 -12.60 7.69 12.99
C MET A 56 -12.64 6.19 13.34
N GLU A 57 -13.45 5.43 12.61
CA GLU A 57 -13.56 3.96 12.75
C GLU A 57 -12.21 3.29 12.54
N TYR A 58 -11.54 3.58 11.42
CA TYR A 58 -10.18 3.09 11.14
C TYR A 58 -9.22 3.40 12.30
N ARG A 59 -9.23 4.63 12.83
CA ARG A 59 -8.37 5.00 13.98
C ARG A 59 -8.70 4.19 15.23
N ASN A 60 -9.98 3.91 15.48
CA ASN A 60 -10.41 3.14 16.64
C ASN A 60 -10.04 1.66 16.51
N GLU A 61 -10.23 1.06 15.33
CA GLU A 61 -9.83 -0.33 15.03
C GLU A 61 -8.34 -0.57 15.28
N PHE A 62 -7.48 0.38 14.89
CA PHE A 62 -6.05 0.29 15.16
C PHE A 62 -5.74 0.37 16.67
N LYS A 63 -6.48 1.16 17.44
CA LYS A 63 -6.32 1.24 18.90
C LYS A 63 -6.79 -0.05 19.58
N SER A 64 -7.89 -0.63 19.14
CA SER A 64 -8.43 -1.90 19.67
C SER A 64 -7.73 -3.14 19.11
N LYS A 65 -6.81 -2.98 18.15
CA LYS A 65 -6.13 -4.07 17.42
C LYS A 65 -7.10 -4.99 16.66
N SER A 66 -8.26 -4.45 16.25
CA SER A 66 -9.33 -5.17 15.55
C SER A 66 -9.50 -4.63 14.12
N VAL A 67 -8.39 -4.49 13.40
CA VAL A 67 -8.38 -3.93 12.04
C VAL A 67 -8.90 -4.96 11.05
N ASP A 68 -10.12 -4.76 10.56
CA ASP A 68 -10.81 -5.76 9.74
C ASP A 68 -10.09 -6.02 8.41
N MET A 69 -9.73 -4.93 7.72
CA MET A 69 -9.07 -4.98 6.41
C MET A 69 -7.65 -5.59 6.44
N LEU A 70 -7.05 -5.75 7.63
CA LEU A 70 -5.71 -6.34 7.75
C LEU A 70 -5.70 -7.81 7.31
N GLY A 71 -6.78 -8.55 7.57
CA GLY A 71 -6.91 -9.94 7.13
C GLY A 71 -6.96 -10.06 5.61
N LEU A 72 -7.74 -9.20 4.96
CA LEU A 72 -7.81 -9.13 3.50
C LEU A 72 -6.46 -8.72 2.90
N TYR A 73 -5.81 -7.70 3.47
CA TYR A 73 -4.49 -7.24 3.01
C TYR A 73 -3.42 -8.33 3.05
N ARG A 74 -3.39 -9.15 4.11
CA ARG A 74 -2.45 -10.28 4.20
C ARG A 74 -2.69 -11.32 3.10
N ARG A 75 -3.95 -11.66 2.82
CA ARG A 75 -4.29 -12.59 1.73
C ARG A 75 -3.93 -12.01 0.36
N PHE A 76 -4.18 -10.71 0.15
CA PHE A 76 -3.76 -10.00 -1.05
C PHE A 76 -2.25 -10.11 -1.27
N LEU A 77 -1.42 -9.84 -0.25
CA LEU A 77 0.03 -9.98 -0.35
C LEU A 77 0.47 -11.40 -0.70
N VAL A 78 -0.12 -12.42 -0.07
CA VAL A 78 0.20 -13.83 -0.37
C VAL A 78 -0.16 -14.18 -1.81
N SER A 79 -1.35 -13.78 -2.27
CA SER A 79 -1.79 -14.03 -3.64
C SER A 79 -0.89 -13.33 -4.66
N MET A 80 -0.58 -12.06 -4.43
CA MET A 80 0.26 -11.26 -5.33
C MET A 80 1.64 -11.90 -5.50
N ARG A 81 2.27 -12.31 -4.38
CA ARG A 81 3.59 -12.97 -4.37
C ARG A 81 3.60 -14.37 -4.97
N ALA A 82 2.46 -15.07 -4.94
CA ALA A 82 2.33 -16.38 -5.57
C ALA A 82 2.11 -16.28 -7.09
N SER A 83 1.48 -15.19 -7.55
CA SER A 83 1.03 -15.05 -8.94
C SER A 83 1.94 -14.19 -9.81
N HIS A 84 2.72 -13.28 -9.23
CA HIS A 84 3.53 -12.33 -9.97
C HIS A 84 4.96 -12.31 -9.45
N LYS A 85 5.88 -11.91 -10.32
CA LYS A 85 7.26 -11.63 -9.94
C LYS A 85 7.32 -10.26 -9.25
N ASP A 86 8.12 -10.14 -8.20
CA ASP A 86 8.43 -8.85 -7.60
C ASP A 86 9.36 -8.05 -8.52
N GLU A 87 8.86 -6.94 -9.05
CA GLU A 87 9.63 -5.99 -9.86
C GLU A 87 9.94 -4.70 -9.09
N SER A 88 9.71 -4.70 -7.77
CA SER A 88 9.89 -3.52 -6.95
C SER A 88 11.31 -2.99 -6.97
N ARG A 89 11.42 -1.69 -7.25
CA ARG A 89 12.71 -0.98 -7.33
C ARG A 89 13.16 -0.45 -5.96
N GLN A 90 12.22 -0.32 -5.02
CA GLN A 90 12.47 0.15 -3.66
C GLN A 90 12.86 -1.03 -2.77
N LEU A 91 14.10 -1.02 -2.29
CA LEU A 91 14.57 -2.03 -1.34
C LEU A 91 13.92 -1.81 0.03
N LEU A 92 13.16 -2.81 0.49
CA LEU A 92 12.64 -2.82 1.85
C LEU A 92 13.61 -3.57 2.76
N CYS A 93 13.92 -2.97 3.91
CA CYS A 93 14.70 -3.60 4.95
C CYS A 93 13.84 -4.66 5.64
N LEU A 94 14.07 -5.94 5.33
CA LEU A 94 13.39 -7.02 6.01
C LEU A 94 14.16 -7.37 7.28
N ARG A 95 13.43 -7.52 8.38
CA ARG A 95 13.99 -8.07 9.61
C ARG A 95 14.32 -9.54 9.35
N SER A 96 15.60 -9.86 9.33
CA SER A 96 16.08 -11.24 9.31
C SER A 96 15.88 -11.87 10.68
N ASP A 97 15.45 -13.14 10.72
CA ASP A 97 15.43 -13.96 11.93
C ASP A 97 16.81 -14.07 12.61
N LYS A 98 17.88 -13.71 11.88
CA LYS A 98 19.28 -13.74 12.34
C LYS A 98 19.86 -12.36 12.69
N GLY A 99 19.05 -11.32 12.83
CA GLY A 99 19.49 -10.00 13.35
C GLY A 99 20.31 -9.14 12.38
N ILE A 100 20.61 -9.61 11.16
CA ILE A 100 21.25 -8.82 10.10
C ILE A 100 20.21 -8.54 9.01
N SER A 101 19.80 -7.28 8.90
CA SER A 101 18.91 -6.84 7.83
C SER A 101 19.60 -6.98 6.47
N LYS A 102 19.11 -7.87 5.61
CA LYS A 102 19.53 -7.90 4.21
C LYS A 102 18.55 -7.06 3.41
N PHE A 103 19.09 -6.20 2.55
CA PHE A 103 18.31 -5.60 1.49
C PHE A 103 18.05 -6.69 0.45
N THR A 104 16.79 -7.03 0.24
CA THR A 104 16.37 -7.97 -0.80
C THR A 104 15.26 -7.30 -1.59
N HIS A 105 15.36 -7.34 -2.92
CA HIS A 105 14.16 -7.45 -3.74
C HIS A 105 13.55 -8.80 -3.35
N LEU A 106 12.29 -8.82 -2.91
CA LEU A 106 11.67 -10.06 -2.42
C LEU A 106 11.49 -11.07 -3.54
#